data_AF-A0A2A4JIW7-F1
#
_entry.id   AF-A0A2A4JIW7-F1
#
_cell.length_a   1.000
_cell.length_b   1.000
_cell.length_c   1.000
_cell.angle_alpha   90.00
_cell.angle_beta   90.00
_cell.angle_gamma   90.00
#
_symmetry.space_group_name_H-M   'P 1'
#
loop_
_entity.id
_entity.type
_entity.pdbx_description
1 polymer ?
#
loop_
_entity_poly.entity_id
_entity_poly.type
_entity_poly.pdbx_seq_one_letter_code
_entity_poly.pdbx_strand_id
1 'polypeptide(L)'
;MKGDVPQCTRCCFCLPLRYGLLAWGYFKMIADALLISLTIFRIISIIIFSHIRYLALFKVDFGLTSAILIIFVSDFVVTIMFIVGGHKKEVKPVRVFYYYSIGIWIATILFTIVVGSLLILSWSSSEMTIISLESFLMTLSAFFVVLVVQSYLLLLLRSEITKLSSNRQFTFVNNAAEALCTMECADEVAIAEMDPEDILSGKGFF
;
A
#
# COMPACT_ATOMS: atom_id res chain seq x y z
N MET A 1 -25.11 1.24 -14.87
CA MET A 1 -24.76 0.48 -13.66
C MET A 1 -23.34 0.87 -13.26
N LYS A 2 -23.19 1.61 -12.16
CA LYS A 2 -21.86 1.85 -11.58
C LYS A 2 -21.42 0.53 -10.97
N GLY A 3 -20.39 -0.10 -11.53
CA GLY A 3 -19.87 -1.35 -10.98
C GLY A 3 -19.23 -1.08 -9.64
N ASP A 4 -19.88 -1.46 -8.55
CA ASP A 4 -19.30 -1.42 -7.22
C ASP A 4 -18.17 -2.46 -7.16
N VAL A 5 -16.94 -1.94 -7.15
CA VAL A 5 -15.74 -2.78 -7.06
C VAL A 5 -15.75 -3.47 -5.69
N PRO A 6 -15.59 -4.80 -5.63
CA PRO A 6 -15.68 -5.54 -4.37
C PRO A 6 -14.64 -5.03 -3.38
N GLN A 7 -15.10 -4.62 -2.19
CA GLN A 7 -14.23 -4.25 -1.08
C GLN A 7 -13.64 -5.53 -0.47
N CYS A 8 -12.41 -5.87 -0.84
CA CYS A 8 -11.65 -6.95 -0.19
C CYS A 8 -11.33 -6.56 1.27
N THR A 9 -12.25 -6.85 2.18
CA THR A 9 -12.09 -6.59 3.62
C THR A 9 -11.27 -7.65 4.34
N ARG A 10 -11.04 -8.81 3.71
CA ARG A 10 -10.31 -9.96 4.27
C ARG A 10 -9.30 -10.50 3.24
N CYS A 11 -8.06 -10.74 3.65
CA CYS A 11 -7.11 -11.55 2.88
C CYS A 11 -7.42 -13.04 3.03
N CYS A 12 -6.87 -13.90 2.17
CA CYS A 12 -7.07 -15.35 2.16
C CYS A 12 -6.71 -16.08 3.48
N PHE A 13 -6.13 -15.38 4.46
CA PHE A 13 -5.71 -15.91 5.78
C PHE A 13 -6.38 -15.23 6.98
N CYS A 14 -7.50 -14.50 6.80
CA CYS A 14 -8.20 -13.77 7.89
C CYS A 14 -7.36 -12.70 8.63
N LEU A 15 -6.11 -12.47 8.23
CA LEU A 15 -5.25 -11.45 8.79
C LEU A 15 -5.78 -10.05 8.41
N PRO A 16 -5.77 -9.07 9.33
CA PRO A 16 -6.17 -7.72 9.00
C PRO A 16 -5.23 -7.19 7.91
N LEU A 17 -5.81 -6.67 6.83
CA LEU A 17 -5.13 -6.20 5.60
C LEU A 17 -3.79 -5.48 5.86
N ARG A 18 -3.79 -4.61 6.88
CA ARG A 18 -2.63 -3.81 7.29
C ARG A 18 -1.46 -4.65 7.79
N TYR A 19 -1.69 -5.70 8.59
CA TYR A 19 -0.61 -6.55 9.08
C TYR A 19 -0.01 -7.41 7.96
N GLY A 20 -0.83 -7.85 7.00
CA GLY A 20 -0.35 -8.57 5.82
C GLY A 20 0.58 -7.71 4.97
N LEU A 21 0.19 -6.46 4.70
CA LEU A 21 1.00 -5.52 3.93
C LEU A 21 2.31 -5.16 4.65
N LEU A 22 2.24 -4.98 5.98
CA LEU A 22 3.40 -4.69 6.82
C LEU A 22 4.37 -5.87 6.87
N ALA A 23 3.86 -7.10 7.07
CA ALA A 23 4.64 -8.32 7.05
C ALA A 23 5.34 -8.51 5.69
N TRP A 24 4.62 -8.30 4.60
CA TRP A 24 5.20 -8.32 3.25
C TRP A 24 6.32 -7.28 3.11
N GLY A 25 6.10 -6.05 3.59
CA GLY A 25 7.13 -5.01 3.61
C GLY A 25 8.41 -5.45 4.35
N TYR A 26 8.29 -6.12 5.49
CA TYR A 26 9.44 -6.67 6.21
C TYR A 26 10.14 -7.80 5.45
N PHE A 27 9.39 -8.75 4.88
CA PHE A 27 9.97 -9.81 4.05
C PHE A 27 10.73 -9.23 2.85
N LYS A 28 10.13 -8.24 2.19
CA LYS A 28 10.77 -7.51 1.09
C LYS A 28 12.04 -6.79 1.55
N MET A 29 12.00 -6.09 2.68
CA MET A 29 13.17 -5.40 3.23
C MET A 29 14.32 -6.35 3.54
N ILE A 30 14.02 -7.54 4.09
CA ILE A 30 15.03 -8.59 4.35
C ILE A 30 15.61 -9.10 3.02
N ALA A 31 14.76 -9.37 2.03
CA ALA A 31 15.20 -9.81 0.71
C ALA A 31 16.09 -8.74 0.03
N ASP A 32 15.69 -7.48 0.06
CA ASP A 32 16.45 -6.37 -0.51
C ASP A 32 17.80 -6.19 0.20
N ALA A 33 17.85 -6.33 1.54
CA ALA A 33 19.10 -6.29 2.30
C ALA A 33 20.05 -7.43 1.92
N LEU A 34 19.53 -8.64 1.74
CA LEU A 34 20.32 -9.79 1.27
C LEU A 34 20.84 -9.56 -0.16
N LEU A 35 20.01 -9.03 -1.06
CA LEU A 35 20.42 -8.73 -2.44
C LEU A 35 21.48 -7.63 -2.51
N ILE A 36 21.36 -6.58 -1.69
CA ILE A 36 22.39 -5.54 -1.56
C ILE A 36 23.71 -6.16 -1.07
N SER A 37 23.66 -7.00 -0.03
CA SER A 37 24.85 -7.68 0.50
C SER A 37 25.53 -8.57 -0.57
N LEU A 38 24.74 -9.33 -1.33
CA LEU A 38 25.25 -10.16 -2.43
C LEU A 38 25.85 -9.30 -3.56
N THR A 39 25.23 -8.17 -3.88
CA THR A 39 25.71 -7.24 -4.91
C THR A 39 27.03 -6.59 -4.50
N ILE A 40 27.15 -6.17 -3.24
CA ILE A 40 28.42 -5.65 -2.69
C ILE A 40 29.50 -6.73 -2.74
N PHE A 41 29.19 -7.97 -2.34
CA PHE A 41 30.13 -9.08 -2.43
C PHE A 41 30.58 -9.36 -3.87
N ARG A 42 29.66 -9.25 -4.84
CA ARG A 42 29.97 -9.34 -6.27
C ARG A 42 30.91 -8.22 -6.73
N ILE A 43 30.66 -6.98 -6.32
CA ILE A 43 31.52 -5.84 -6.65
C ILE A 43 32.94 -6.06 -6.09
N ILE A 44 33.05 -6.48 -4.83
CA ILE A 44 34.35 -6.79 -4.20
C ILE A 44 35.07 -7.90 -4.96
N SER A 45 34.35 -8.97 -5.32
CA SER A 45 34.90 -10.06 -6.12
C SER A 45 35.39 -9.57 -7.49
N ILE A 46 34.61 -8.73 -8.17
CA ILE A 46 35.01 -8.14 -9.46
C ILE A 46 36.27 -7.30 -9.30
N ILE A 47 36.41 -6.50 -8.23
CA ILE A 47 37.61 -5.70 -7.95
C ILE A 47 38.83 -6.60 -7.72
N ILE A 48 38.71 -7.65 -6.90
CA ILE A 48 39.83 -8.56 -6.60
C ILE A 48 40.28 -9.32 -7.87
N PHE A 49 39.33 -9.86 -8.64
CA PHE A 49 39.63 -10.61 -9.86
C PHE A 49 39.93 -9.71 -11.07
N SER A 50 39.71 -8.40 -10.99
CA SER A 50 39.98 -7.44 -12.07
C SER A 50 41.45 -7.43 -12.49
N HIS A 51 42.37 -7.78 -11.59
CA HIS A 51 43.80 -7.84 -11.88
C HIS A 51 44.16 -8.91 -12.92
N ILE A 52 43.27 -9.88 -13.18
CA ILE A 52 43.49 -11.01 -14.11
C ILE A 52 42.68 -10.84 -15.41
N ARG A 53 41.64 -10.00 -15.42
CA ARG A 53 40.64 -9.93 -16.50
C ARG A 53 40.85 -8.72 -17.43
N TYR A 54 40.47 -8.87 -18.70
CA TYR A 54 40.58 -7.83 -19.74
C TYR A 54 39.87 -6.51 -19.34
N LEU A 55 40.55 -5.37 -19.49
CA LEU A 55 40.12 -4.04 -19.02
C LEU A 55 38.75 -3.58 -19.56
N ALA A 56 38.35 -4.05 -20.74
CA ALA A 56 37.10 -3.65 -21.40
C ALA A 56 35.85 -4.30 -20.77
N LEU A 57 35.92 -5.60 -20.44
CA LEU A 57 34.79 -6.31 -19.81
C LEU A 57 34.55 -5.82 -18.38
N PHE A 58 35.63 -5.46 -17.66
CA PHE A 58 35.54 -4.91 -16.32
C PHE A 58 34.70 -3.62 -16.24
N LYS A 59 34.84 -2.69 -17.20
CA LYS A 59 34.09 -1.43 -17.21
C LYS A 59 32.59 -1.66 -17.37
N VAL A 60 32.20 -2.58 -18.25
CA VAL A 60 30.79 -2.90 -18.50
C VAL A 60 30.16 -3.61 -17.30
N ASP A 61 30.82 -4.66 -16.79
CA ASP A 61 30.34 -5.43 -15.64
C ASP A 61 30.23 -4.56 -14.37
N PHE A 62 31.23 -3.70 -14.12
CA PHE A 62 31.22 -2.78 -12.98
C PHE A 62 30.11 -1.73 -13.11
N GLY A 63 29.95 -1.12 -14.29
CA GLY A 63 28.90 -0.14 -14.55
C GLY A 63 27.50 -0.73 -14.36
N LEU A 64 27.26 -1.93 -14.90
CA LEU A 64 25.98 -2.62 -14.77
C LEU A 64 25.69 -2.99 -13.31
N THR A 65 26.67 -3.57 -12.61
CA THR A 65 26.50 -3.98 -11.20
C THR A 65 26.28 -2.77 -10.30
N SER A 66 26.97 -1.65 -10.56
CA SER A 66 26.77 -0.39 -9.84
C SER A 66 25.38 0.21 -10.09
N ALA A 67 24.88 0.15 -11.32
CA ALA A 67 23.53 0.64 -11.64
C ALA A 67 22.46 -0.19 -10.90
N ILE A 68 22.64 -1.52 -10.89
CA ILE A 68 21.77 -2.46 -10.15
C ILE A 68 21.77 -2.14 -8.65
N LEU A 69 22.95 -1.86 -8.07
CA LEU A 69 23.07 -1.49 -6.66
C LEU A 69 22.27 -0.21 -6.33
N ILE A 70 22.35 0.82 -7.18
CA ILE A 70 21.61 2.08 -6.98
C ILE A 70 20.10 1.83 -6.99
N ILE A 71 19.62 0.98 -7.90
CA ILE A 71 18.20 0.59 -7.96
C ILE A 71 17.78 -0.11 -6.66
N PHE A 72 18.53 -1.11 -6.19
CA PHE A 72 18.20 -1.81 -4.94
C PHE A 72 18.24 -0.91 -3.71
N VAL A 73 19.21 0.01 -3.62
CA VAL A 73 19.26 0.98 -2.54
C VAL A 73 18.02 1.90 -2.56
N SER A 74 17.61 2.36 -3.75
CA SER A 74 16.40 3.19 -3.87
C SER A 74 15.14 2.45 -3.44
N ASP A 75 15.01 1.18 -3.82
CA ASP A 75 13.87 0.31 -3.47
C ASP A 75 13.85 0.00 -1.95
N PHE A 76 15.02 -0.20 -1.36
CA PHE A 76 15.18 -0.37 0.08
C PHE A 76 14.72 0.87 0.86
N VAL A 77 15.11 2.07 0.43
CA VAL A 77 14.68 3.34 1.05
C VAL A 77 13.16 3.51 0.93
N VAL A 78 12.59 3.25 -0.24
CA VAL A 78 11.14 3.36 -0.47
C VAL A 78 10.37 2.33 0.39
N THR A 79 10.91 1.14 0.57
CA THR A 79 10.34 0.10 1.45
C THR A 79 10.36 0.52 2.93
N ILE A 80 11.44 1.17 3.39
CA ILE A 80 11.49 1.75 4.74
C ILE A 80 10.42 2.84 4.91
N MET A 81 10.30 3.76 3.96
CA MET A 81 9.27 4.81 3.99
C MET A 81 7.87 4.20 4.06
N PHE A 82 7.64 3.10 3.35
CA PHE A 82 6.40 2.36 3.39
C PHE A 82 6.13 1.74 4.77
N ILE A 83 7.12 1.09 5.40
CA ILE A 83 6.97 0.51 6.74
C ILE A 83 6.68 1.61 7.78
N VAL A 84 7.41 2.71 7.74
CA VAL A 84 7.20 3.85 8.65
C VAL A 84 5.82 4.47 8.44
N GLY A 85 5.40 4.65 7.19
CA GLY A 85 4.07 5.14 6.84
C GLY A 85 2.96 4.21 7.30
N GLY A 86 3.18 2.90 7.13
CA GLY A 86 2.31 1.83 7.61
C GLY A 86 2.11 1.88 9.11
N HIS A 87 3.15 2.16 9.91
CA HIS A 87 3.05 2.32 11.37
C HIS A 87 2.36 3.61 11.81
N LYS A 88 2.73 4.75 11.22
CA LYS A 88 2.21 6.08 11.59
C LYS A 88 0.75 6.33 11.19
N LYS A 89 0.10 5.43 10.45
CA LYS A 89 -1.27 5.58 9.89
C LYS A 89 -1.41 6.83 9.00
N GLU A 90 -0.30 7.35 8.49
CA GLU A 90 -0.32 8.52 7.61
C GLU A 90 -0.54 8.10 6.16
N VAL A 91 -1.55 8.69 5.52
CA VAL A 91 -1.96 8.31 4.16
C VAL A 91 -0.98 8.78 3.08
N LYS A 92 -0.19 9.82 3.38
CA LYS A 92 0.76 10.44 2.42
C LYS A 92 1.88 9.46 1.98
N PRO A 93 2.67 8.86 2.89
CA PRO A 93 3.74 7.94 2.49
C PRO A 93 3.22 6.68 1.79
N VAL A 94 2.07 6.14 2.21
CA VAL A 94 1.44 4.98 1.58
C VAL A 94 1.03 5.29 0.13
N ARG A 95 0.55 6.51 -0.15
CA ARG A 95 0.19 6.93 -1.50
C ARG A 95 1.42 7.07 -2.41
N VAL A 96 2.53 7.61 -1.90
CA VAL A 96 3.79 7.71 -2.66
C VAL A 96 4.30 6.31 -3.01
N PHE A 97 4.29 5.40 -2.04
CA PHE A 97 4.66 4.00 -2.27
C PHE A 97 3.78 3.34 -3.33
N TYR A 98 2.47 3.58 -3.34
CA TYR A 98 1.56 3.05 -4.34
C TYR A 98 1.91 3.50 -5.77
N TYR A 99 2.20 4.78 -6.00
CA TYR A 99 2.63 5.25 -7.33
C TYR A 99 3.98 4.65 -7.73
N TYR A 100 4.92 4.52 -6.78
CA TYR A 100 6.18 3.83 -7.03
C TYR A 100 5.97 2.36 -7.42
N SER A 101 5.12 1.63 -6.68
CA SER A 101 4.81 0.23 -6.97
C SER A 101 4.15 0.05 -8.34
N ILE A 102 3.29 0.99 -8.77
CA ILE A 102 2.73 0.98 -10.15
C ILE A 102 3.86 1.12 -11.18
N GLY A 103 4.79 2.06 -10.96
CA GLY A 103 5.93 2.25 -11.85
C GLY A 103 6.77 0.99 -11.99
N ILE A 104 7.10 0.34 -10.87
CA ILE A 104 7.85 -0.92 -10.86
C ILE A 104 7.06 -2.05 -11.53
N TRP A 105 5.74 -2.12 -11.34
CA TRP A 105 4.90 -3.13 -11.98
C TRP A 105 4.88 -2.97 -13.51
N ILE A 106 4.73 -1.74 -14.02
CA ILE A 106 4.81 -1.45 -15.45
C ILE A 106 6.20 -1.80 -15.99
N ALA A 107 7.27 -1.41 -15.28
CA ALA A 107 8.63 -1.75 -15.66
C ALA A 107 8.87 -3.27 -15.71
N THR A 108 8.30 -4.01 -14.75
CA THR A 108 8.38 -5.48 -14.69
C THR A 108 7.66 -6.12 -15.87
N ILE A 109 6.49 -5.61 -16.26
CA ILE A 109 5.76 -6.08 -17.45
C ILE A 109 6.59 -5.84 -18.71
N LEU A 110 7.10 -4.62 -18.90
CA LEU A 110 7.93 -4.28 -20.06
C LEU A 110 9.18 -5.17 -20.13
N PHE A 111 9.86 -5.36 -19.00
CA PHE A 111 11.01 -6.24 -18.90
C PHE A 111 10.66 -7.69 -19.25
N THR A 112 9.53 -8.19 -18.76
CA THR A 112 9.04 -9.55 -19.06
C THR A 112 8.76 -9.72 -20.57
N ILE A 113 8.20 -8.71 -21.23
CA ILE A 113 7.95 -8.73 -22.68
C ILE A 113 9.28 -8.75 -23.45
N VAL A 114 10.25 -7.93 -23.05
CA VAL A 114 11.57 -7.87 -23.71
C VAL A 114 12.31 -9.20 -23.54
N VAL A 115 12.41 -9.71 -22.32
CA VAL A 115 13.07 -11.00 -22.05
C VAL A 115 12.32 -12.15 -22.74
N GLY A 116 10.99 -12.16 -22.66
CA GLY A 116 10.16 -13.17 -23.32
C GLY A 116 10.34 -13.19 -24.84
N SER A 117 10.38 -12.01 -25.47
CA SER A 117 10.61 -11.92 -26.93
C SER A 117 12.01 -12.36 -27.34
N LEU A 118 13.05 -12.02 -26.57
CA LEU A 118 14.41 -12.51 -26.79
C LEU A 118 14.51 -14.03 -26.63
N LEU A 119 13.84 -14.60 -25.63
CA LEU A 119 13.79 -16.04 -25.41
C LEU A 119 13.07 -16.76 -26.56
N ILE A 120 11.95 -16.22 -27.04
CA ILE A 120 11.22 -16.79 -28.19
C ILE A 120 12.08 -16.73 -29.45
N LEU A 121 12.77 -15.61 -29.71
CA LEU A 121 13.64 -15.47 -30.86
C LEU A 121 14.81 -16.46 -30.80
N SER A 122 15.43 -16.60 -29.62
CA SER A 122 16.51 -17.57 -29.37
C SER A 122 16.03 -19.01 -29.47
N TRP A 123 14.78 -19.29 -29.11
CA TRP A 123 14.19 -20.61 -29.28
C TRP A 123 13.96 -20.90 -30.76
N SER A 124 13.44 -19.93 -31.52
CA SER A 124 13.20 -20.07 -32.97
C SER A 124 14.49 -20.36 -33.76
N SER A 125 15.63 -19.82 -33.33
CA SER A 125 16.91 -19.98 -34.02
C SER A 125 17.73 -21.21 -33.60
N SER A 126 17.43 -21.84 -32.46
CA SER A 126 18.19 -22.98 -31.95
C SER A 126 17.52 -24.30 -32.31
N GLU A 127 18.27 -25.26 -32.83
CA GLU A 127 17.79 -26.64 -32.94
C GLU A 127 17.41 -27.16 -31.55
N MET A 128 16.17 -27.63 -31.42
CA MET A 128 15.53 -27.88 -30.13
C MET A 128 16.21 -28.97 -29.31
N THR A 129 16.51 -28.67 -28.05
CA THR A 129 16.79 -29.68 -27.01
C THR A 129 15.68 -29.64 -25.96
N ILE A 130 15.32 -30.78 -25.38
CA ILE A 130 14.27 -30.86 -24.34
C ILE A 130 14.61 -29.96 -23.13
N ILE A 131 15.91 -29.79 -22.85
CA ILE A 131 16.45 -28.97 -21.75
C ILE A 131 16.12 -27.47 -21.93
N SER A 132 16.09 -26.96 -23.17
CA SER A 132 15.79 -25.54 -23.42
C SER A 132 14.30 -25.22 -23.19
N LEU A 133 13.40 -26.15 -23.51
CA LEU A 133 11.96 -26.00 -23.28
C LEU A 133 11.62 -25.93 -21.79
N GLU A 134 12.22 -26.81 -20.99
CA GLU A 134 12.01 -26.81 -19.53
C GLU A 134 12.46 -25.49 -18.90
N SER A 135 13.66 -25.02 -19.27
CA SER A 135 14.21 -23.74 -18.80
C SER A 135 13.32 -22.55 -19.19
N PHE A 136 12.76 -22.58 -20.41
CA PHE A 136 11.83 -21.57 -20.89
C PHE A 136 10.52 -21.55 -20.09
N LEU A 137 9.91 -22.71 -19.86
CA LEU A 137 8.67 -22.83 -19.07
C LEU A 137 8.88 -22.44 -17.61
N MET A 138 10.00 -22.81 -16.99
CA MET A 138 10.34 -22.35 -15.65
C MET A 138 10.49 -20.82 -15.59
N THR A 139 11.14 -20.22 -16.58
CA THR A 139 11.33 -18.77 -16.65
C THR A 139 10.00 -18.03 -16.81
N LEU A 140 9.14 -18.48 -17.73
CA LEU A 140 7.81 -17.89 -17.93
C LEU A 140 6.92 -18.03 -16.70
N SER A 141 6.91 -19.22 -16.07
CA SER A 141 6.11 -19.44 -14.87
C SER A 141 6.59 -18.58 -13.69
N ALA A 142 7.90 -18.40 -13.53
CA ALA A 142 8.47 -17.50 -12.54
C ALA A 142 8.01 -16.05 -12.76
N PHE A 143 8.09 -15.54 -14.00
CA PHE A 143 7.58 -14.19 -14.32
C PHE A 143 6.08 -14.06 -14.05
N PHE A 144 5.29 -15.07 -14.40
CA PHE A 144 3.86 -15.07 -14.15
C PHE A 144 3.55 -14.97 -12.65
N VAL A 145 4.23 -15.77 -11.81
CA VAL A 145 4.07 -15.71 -10.35
C VAL A 145 4.44 -14.32 -9.82
N VAL A 146 5.54 -13.73 -10.28
CA VAL A 146 5.95 -12.37 -9.88
C VAL A 146 4.87 -11.34 -10.24
N LEU A 147 4.32 -11.39 -11.45
CA LEU A 147 3.27 -10.47 -11.89
C LEU A 147 1.98 -10.65 -11.08
N VAL A 148 1.57 -11.88 -10.79
CA VAL A 148 0.38 -12.16 -9.97
C VAL A 148 0.58 -11.63 -8.56
N VAL A 149 1.73 -11.89 -7.94
CA VAL A 149 2.04 -11.41 -6.58
C VAL A 149 2.09 -9.88 -6.55
N GLN A 150 2.76 -9.23 -7.50
CA GLN A 150 2.79 -7.76 -7.57
C GLN A 150 1.40 -7.15 -7.80
N SER A 151 0.60 -7.75 -8.68
CA SER A 151 -0.77 -7.29 -8.94
C SER A 151 -1.64 -7.42 -7.69
N TYR A 152 -1.51 -8.54 -6.97
CA TYR A 152 -2.19 -8.76 -5.70
C TYR A 152 -1.83 -7.68 -4.68
N LEU A 153 -0.53 -7.38 -4.50
CA LEU A 153 -0.07 -6.34 -3.59
C LEU A 153 -0.58 -4.94 -3.95
N LEU A 154 -0.61 -4.61 -5.25
CA LEU A 154 -1.18 -3.35 -5.74
C LEU A 154 -2.68 -3.22 -5.41
N LEU A 155 -3.44 -4.32 -5.55
CA LEU A 155 -4.84 -4.35 -5.16
C LEU A 155 -5.01 -4.15 -3.65
N LEU A 156 -4.18 -4.80 -2.84
CA LEU A 156 -4.21 -4.63 -1.38
C LEU A 156 -3.89 -3.18 -0.97
N LEU A 157 -2.86 -2.57 -1.56
CA LEU A 157 -2.51 -1.16 -1.35
C LEU A 157 -3.68 -0.23 -1.70
N ARG A 158 -4.32 -0.47 -2.86
CA ARG A 158 -5.48 0.31 -3.29
C ARG A 158 -6.64 0.19 -2.31
N SER A 159 -6.93 -1.01 -1.83
CA SER A 159 -7.96 -1.26 -0.81
C SER A 159 -7.64 -0.53 0.49
N GLU A 160 -6.37 -0.52 0.94
CA GLU A 160 -5.95 0.19 2.14
C GLU A 160 -6.07 1.72 2.00
N ILE A 161 -5.63 2.28 0.88
CA ILE A 161 -5.75 3.72 0.60
C ILE A 161 -7.22 4.14 0.59
N THR A 162 -8.10 3.36 -0.04
CA THR A 162 -9.54 3.65 -0.10
C THR A 162 -10.15 3.64 1.30
N LYS A 163 -9.78 2.67 2.15
CA LYS A 163 -10.26 2.54 3.53
C LYS A 163 -9.78 3.68 4.43
N LEU A 164 -8.53 4.13 4.25
CA LEU A 164 -7.97 5.29 4.97
C LEU A 164 -8.59 6.61 4.50
N SER A 165 -8.93 6.71 3.20
CA SER A 165 -9.57 7.89 2.64
C SER A 165 -11.02 8.03 3.14
N SER A 166 -11.77 6.93 3.19
CA SER A 166 -13.16 6.92 3.68
C SER A 166 -13.24 7.17 5.19
N ASN A 167 -12.24 6.78 5.97
CA ASN A 167 -12.21 7.00 7.42
C ASN A 167 -12.18 8.47 7.87
N ARG A 168 -11.88 9.41 6.96
CA ARG A 168 -11.96 10.84 7.28
C ARG A 168 -13.39 11.36 7.36
N GLN A 169 -14.38 10.53 7.02
CA GLN A 169 -15.78 10.93 6.89
C GLN A 169 -16.74 10.00 7.63
N PHE A 170 -16.28 9.33 8.70
CA PHE A 170 -17.20 8.72 9.65
C PHE A 170 -17.81 9.81 10.51
N THR A 171 -18.88 10.43 10.02
CA THR A 171 -19.93 10.96 10.88
C THR A 171 -20.54 9.78 11.59
N PHE A 172 -20.27 9.66 12.89
CA PHE A 172 -21.02 8.73 13.74
C PHE A 172 -22.46 9.26 13.78
N VAL A 173 -23.32 8.74 12.92
CA VAL A 173 -24.76 8.96 13.04
C VAL A 173 -25.18 8.16 14.25
N ASN A 174 -25.17 8.82 15.40
CA ASN A 174 -25.64 8.23 16.64
C ASN A 174 -27.17 8.14 16.56
N ASN A 175 -27.67 7.04 15.98
CA ASN A 175 -29.10 6.75 15.95
C ASN A 175 -29.71 6.57 17.36
N ALA A 176 -28.89 6.50 18.42
CA ALA A 176 -29.37 6.47 19.81
C ALA A 176 -29.55 7.88 20.42
N ALA A 177 -29.11 8.95 19.75
CA ALA A 177 -29.30 10.34 20.20
C ALA A 177 -30.56 11.02 19.63
N GLU A 178 -31.37 10.34 18.81
CA GLU A 178 -32.68 10.84 18.35
C GLU A 178 -33.83 10.47 19.31
N ALA A 179 -33.55 10.22 20.59
CA ALA A 179 -34.59 10.24 21.61
C ALA A 179 -34.91 11.71 21.94
N LEU A 180 -35.81 12.29 21.14
CA LEU A 180 -36.41 13.59 21.34
C LEU A 180 -37.27 13.54 22.61
N CYS A 181 -36.68 13.80 23.78
CA CYS A 181 -37.43 14.00 25.02
C CYS A 181 -38.12 15.36 24.96
N THR A 182 -39.34 15.42 24.42
CA THR A 182 -40.27 16.52 24.66
C THR A 182 -40.88 16.34 26.04
N MET A 183 -40.51 17.21 26.99
CA MET A 183 -41.27 17.41 28.22
C MET A 183 -42.34 18.47 27.93
N GLU A 184 -43.60 18.06 27.82
CA GLU A 184 -44.72 18.99 27.95
C GLU A 184 -44.83 19.37 29.42
N CYS A 185 -44.52 20.62 29.75
CA CYS A 185 -44.96 21.20 31.02
C CYS A 185 -46.47 21.40 30.93
N ALA A 186 -47.22 20.60 31.69
CA ALA A 186 -48.59 20.94 32.01
C ALA A 186 -48.62 22.15 32.96
N ASP A 187 -49.59 23.02 32.69
CA ASP A 187 -50.18 24.04 33.56
C ASP A 187 -49.47 25.38 33.75
N GLU A 188 -49.89 26.37 32.95
CA GLU A 188 -50.37 27.63 33.52
C GLU A 188 -51.86 27.80 33.19
N VAL A 189 -52.67 27.22 34.07
CA VAL A 189 -54.08 27.57 34.24
C VAL A 189 -54.13 28.99 34.81
N ALA A 190 -54.72 29.89 34.03
CA ALA A 190 -55.41 31.12 34.43
C ALA A 190 -55.07 31.71 35.81
N ILE A 191 -54.31 32.81 35.82
CA ILE A 191 -54.53 33.88 36.80
C ILE A 191 -55.04 35.10 36.03
N ALA A 192 -56.30 35.39 36.32
CA ALA A 192 -57.09 36.49 35.84
C ALA A 192 -56.44 37.85 36.14
N GLU A 193 -56.87 38.85 35.38
CA GLU A 193 -56.75 40.28 35.67
C GLU A 193 -56.85 40.55 37.17
N MET A 194 -55.80 41.14 37.74
CA MET A 194 -55.82 41.72 39.07
C MET A 194 -55.44 43.20 38.95
N ASP A 195 -56.44 44.03 39.21
CA ASP A 195 -56.45 45.49 39.09
C ASP A 195 -55.47 46.13 40.11
N PRO A 196 -54.69 47.18 39.76
CA PRO A 196 -53.64 47.72 40.63
C PRO A 196 -54.12 48.54 41.85
N GLU A 197 -55.43 48.73 42.08
CA GLU A 197 -55.92 49.67 43.11
C GLU A 197 -56.05 49.09 44.53
N ASP A 198 -55.96 47.77 44.73
CA ASP A 198 -56.19 47.15 46.05
C ASP A 198 -54.94 47.04 46.95
N ILE A 199 -53.75 47.47 46.49
CA ILE A 199 -52.49 47.35 47.25
C ILE A 199 -52.27 48.53 48.24
N LEU A 200 -53.04 49.62 48.15
CA LEU A 200 -52.85 50.82 49.00
C LEU A 200 -53.81 50.95 50.19
N SER A 201 -54.82 50.08 50.31
CA SER A 201 -55.74 50.09 51.46
C SER A 201 -55.26 49.12 52.55
N GLY A 202 -54.17 49.49 53.22
CA GLY A 202 -53.69 48.82 54.44
C GLY A 202 -54.72 48.90 55.58
N LYS A 203 -55.70 48.00 55.57
CA LYS A 203 -56.68 47.78 56.64
C LYS A 203 -56.92 46.29 56.82
N GLY A 204 -56.66 45.80 58.03
CA GLY A 204 -57.34 44.59 58.53
C GLY A 204 -56.44 43.41 58.92
N PHE A 205 -55.55 43.62 59.89
CA PHE A 205 -55.23 42.58 60.87
C PHE A 205 -55.15 43.24 62.25
N PHE A 206 -56.31 43.63 62.78
CA PHE A 206 -56.78 43.50 64.16
C PHE A 206 -58.19 44.09 64.27
#